data_AF-A0A9P1DIQ3-F1
#
_entry.id   AF-A0A9P1DIQ3-F1
#
_cell.length_a   1.000
_cell.length_b   1.000
_cell.length_c   1.000
_cell.angle_alpha   90.00
_cell.angle_beta   90.00
_cell.angle_gamma   90.00
#
_symmetry.space_group_name_H-M   'P 1'
#
loop_
_entity.id
_entity.type
_entity.pdbx_description
1 polymer ?
#
loop_
_entity_poly.entity_id
_entity_poly.type
_entity_poly.pdbx_seq_one_letter_code
_entity_poly.pdbx_strand_id
1 'polypeptide(L)'
;MLRAIKSAWCRPLPITCRPMSAQTLPLAKGTWQVSSYGRCCNSRGMIGLGSLHASGYRRVQLTEQQWYVHRVVKLTFHGLPGNDGAWQVHHRDGNKANNRLENLEFVSNSVNVKHSHADPSRGCGRSKISKPVLWRPVGSEIWQRYASVTRAAEQLGMAVSTISRCCTQRSSAKGFEFRFEKVLESALEGEQWRSMLDPATGTPVPGRMVSSLGRVRLKNGFTYYGSRFQSGYFQTSMRERNGTRRWPLVHRLVAAAFIGPSPTPEQCIVNHKDGNKGNNAVENLEYTTQAENVSHYFARAGGKSTTPKSTAKPVWSRACGREDGWEWHASMNKAANALGLNSSSVSACARGLIKQAGGYEFWLADVPDNKLLPGEEWRPIDFSLLQKDRKLRRKAAGLV
;
A
#
# COMPACT_ATOMS: atom_id res chain seq x y z
N MET A 1 35.62 -36.80 60.78
CA MET A 1 34.95 -37.97 60.16
C MET A 1 33.58 -37.53 59.69
N LEU A 2 33.45 -37.32 58.39
CA LEU A 2 32.19 -37.15 57.66
C LEU A 2 31.48 -38.50 57.51
N ARG A 3 30.14 -38.50 57.58
CA ARG A 3 29.15 -39.37 56.90
C ARG A 3 27.86 -39.36 57.72
N ALA A 4 26.65 -39.50 57.21
CA ALA A 4 26.02 -39.36 55.90
C ALA A 4 24.53 -39.60 56.20
N ILE A 5 23.61 -38.77 55.70
CA ILE A 5 22.19 -39.11 55.68
C ILE A 5 21.73 -39.07 54.22
N LYS A 6 21.57 -40.27 53.65
CA LYS A 6 20.88 -40.54 52.39
C LYS A 6 19.43 -40.92 52.70
N SER A 7 18.49 -40.32 51.96
CA SER A 7 17.30 -40.91 51.30
C SER A 7 16.32 -41.72 52.17
N ALA A 8 14.99 -41.60 52.08
CA ALA A 8 14.21 -41.61 50.85
C ALA A 8 12.67 -41.60 51.11
N TRP A 9 11.92 -41.41 50.01
CA TRP A 9 10.54 -41.84 49.74
C TRP A 9 9.35 -41.12 50.40
N CYS A 10 8.68 -40.27 49.61
CA CYS A 10 7.22 -40.09 49.65
C CYS A 10 6.62 -40.44 48.28
N ARG A 11 5.70 -41.40 48.28
CA ARG A 11 4.94 -41.91 47.11
C ARG A 11 3.82 -40.92 46.71
N PRO A 12 3.34 -40.93 45.45
CA PRO A 12 2.20 -40.11 45.02
C PRO A 12 0.87 -40.82 45.31
N LEU A 13 -0.16 -40.04 45.68
CA LEU A 13 -1.56 -40.49 45.72
C LEU A 13 -2.22 -40.34 44.34
N PRO A 14 -3.17 -41.23 43.96
CA PRO A 14 -3.97 -41.12 42.76
C PRO A 14 -5.24 -40.30 43.03
N ILE A 15 -5.82 -39.67 42.01
CA ILE A 15 -7.26 -39.65 41.67
C ILE A 15 -7.50 -38.68 40.50
N THR A 16 -8.36 -39.18 39.63
CA THR A 16 -8.96 -38.67 38.40
C THR A 16 -9.52 -37.24 38.46
N CYS A 17 -9.39 -36.52 37.35
CA CYS A 17 -10.49 -35.85 36.61
C CYS A 17 -9.91 -34.74 35.72
N ARG A 18 -9.95 -34.91 34.38
CA ARG A 18 -10.03 -33.77 33.45
C ARG A 18 -10.72 -34.19 32.15
N PRO A 19 -11.56 -33.31 31.57
CA PRO A 19 -12.64 -33.65 30.65
C PRO A 19 -12.16 -33.94 29.23
N MET A 20 -13.01 -34.66 28.49
CA MET A 20 -12.87 -34.96 27.08
C MET A 20 -12.76 -33.72 26.19
N SER A 21 -11.93 -33.89 25.16
CA SER A 21 -11.98 -33.31 23.80
C SER A 21 -11.93 -31.79 23.63
N ALA A 22 -10.70 -31.29 23.51
CA ALA A 22 -10.36 -30.39 22.41
C ALA A 22 -9.09 -30.96 21.75
N GLN A 23 -9.28 -31.86 20.77
CA GLN A 23 -8.18 -32.31 19.92
C GLN A 23 -7.80 -31.16 18.98
N THR A 24 -6.98 -30.23 19.46
CA THR A 24 -6.30 -29.27 18.59
C THR A 24 -5.24 -30.05 17.82
N LEU A 25 -5.50 -30.34 16.56
CA LEU A 25 -4.52 -30.99 15.66
C LEU A 25 -3.21 -30.19 15.70
N PRO A 26 -2.05 -30.83 15.94
CA PRO A 26 -0.76 -30.15 15.83
C PRO A 26 -0.61 -29.59 14.42
N LEU A 27 -0.12 -28.36 14.29
CA LEU A 27 0.17 -27.74 13.00
C LEU A 27 0.96 -28.72 12.13
N ALA A 28 0.39 -29.11 10.99
CA ALA A 28 0.96 -30.14 10.14
C ALA A 28 2.21 -29.59 9.47
N LYS A 29 3.39 -29.95 10.01
CA LYS A 29 4.70 -29.62 9.43
C LYS A 29 4.71 -29.97 7.94
N GLY A 30 5.16 -29.04 7.10
CA GLY A 30 5.19 -29.22 5.65
C GLY A 30 3.98 -28.68 4.88
N THR A 31 2.91 -28.25 5.56
CA THR A 31 1.72 -27.68 4.90
C THR A 31 1.52 -26.21 5.27
N TRP A 32 0.94 -25.43 4.35
CA TRP A 32 0.53 -24.07 4.65
C TRP A 32 -0.84 -24.10 5.33
N GLN A 33 -0.97 -23.39 6.45
CA GLN A 33 -2.21 -23.35 7.22
C GLN A 33 -2.62 -21.89 7.48
N VAL A 34 -3.92 -21.67 7.64
CA VAL A 34 -4.47 -20.36 8.03
C VAL A 34 -5.39 -20.56 9.22
N SER A 35 -5.38 -19.60 10.13
CA SER A 35 -6.21 -19.60 11.32
C SER A 35 -7.49 -18.80 11.15
N SER A 36 -8.51 -19.13 11.94
CA SER A 36 -9.76 -18.37 12.02
C SER A 36 -9.54 -16.92 12.47
N TYR A 37 -8.39 -16.59 13.07
CA TYR A 37 -8.04 -15.23 13.48
C TYR A 37 -7.28 -14.45 12.39
N GLY A 38 -7.04 -15.08 11.24
CA GLY A 38 -6.30 -14.47 10.14
C GLY A 38 -4.79 -14.49 10.32
N ARG A 39 -4.27 -15.47 11.10
CA ARG A 39 -2.84 -15.80 11.14
C ARG A 39 -2.53 -16.85 10.07
N CYS A 40 -1.38 -16.76 9.44
CA CYS A 40 -0.91 -17.74 8.45
C CYS A 40 0.33 -18.46 8.99
N CYS A 41 0.33 -19.79 8.89
CA CYS A 41 1.46 -20.64 9.20
C CYS A 41 2.07 -21.14 7.88
N ASN A 42 3.38 -20.97 7.73
CA ASN A 42 4.09 -21.51 6.58
C ASN A 42 4.45 -22.99 6.75
N SER A 43 4.95 -23.60 5.68
CA SER A 43 5.40 -25.00 5.68
C SER A 43 6.51 -25.31 6.69
N ARG A 44 7.21 -24.28 7.19
CA ARG A 44 8.26 -24.36 8.22
C ARG A 44 7.73 -24.19 9.65
N GLY A 45 6.43 -24.04 9.84
CA GLY A 45 5.81 -23.86 11.16
C GLY A 45 5.89 -22.43 11.71
N MET A 46 6.29 -21.44 10.91
CA MET A 46 6.32 -20.04 11.35
C MET A 46 4.95 -19.38 11.15
N ILE A 47 4.41 -18.81 12.23
CA ILE A 47 3.14 -18.11 12.27
C ILE A 47 3.36 -16.60 12.08
N GLY A 48 2.51 -15.95 11.28
CA GLY A 48 2.49 -14.49 11.15
C GLY A 48 1.19 -13.95 10.57
N LEU A 49 0.96 -12.64 10.72
CA LEU A 49 -0.23 -11.96 10.21
C LEU A 49 -0.15 -11.57 8.72
N GLY A 50 1.01 -11.78 8.08
CA GLY A 50 1.31 -11.24 6.75
C GLY A 50 1.73 -9.77 6.77
N SER A 51 2.20 -9.28 5.62
CA SER A 51 2.68 -7.90 5.44
C SER A 51 1.53 -6.95 5.12
N LEU A 52 1.55 -5.76 5.73
CA LEU A 52 0.53 -4.73 5.48
C LEU A 52 0.86 -4.00 4.17
N HIS A 53 -0.08 -4.01 3.22
CA HIS A 53 0.05 -3.28 1.96
C HIS A 53 -0.41 -1.82 2.12
N ALA A 54 0.07 -0.91 1.25
CA ALA A 54 -0.30 0.51 1.26
C ALA A 54 -1.82 0.76 1.12
N SER A 55 -2.57 -0.20 0.59
CA SER A 55 -4.05 -0.14 0.51
C SER A 55 -4.78 -0.49 1.82
N GLY A 56 -4.03 -0.88 2.87
CA GLY A 56 -4.55 -1.28 4.18
C GLY A 56 -4.80 -2.79 4.36
N TYR A 57 -4.74 -3.58 3.29
CA TYR A 57 -4.96 -5.04 3.36
C TYR A 57 -3.67 -5.79 3.71
N ARG A 58 -3.79 -6.86 4.50
CA ARG A 58 -2.68 -7.80 4.74
C ARG A 58 -2.50 -8.77 3.59
N ARG A 59 -1.23 -9.04 3.24
CA ARG A 59 -0.83 -9.98 2.17
C ARG A 59 0.11 -11.04 2.72
N VAL A 60 0.03 -12.23 2.15
CA VAL A 60 0.93 -13.35 2.43
C VAL A 60 1.42 -13.93 1.12
N GLN A 61 2.72 -14.23 1.09
CA GLN A 61 3.32 -14.96 -0.03
C GLN A 61 3.09 -16.45 0.20
N LEU A 62 2.24 -17.05 -0.62
CA LEU A 62 2.04 -18.49 -0.63
C LEU A 62 2.68 -19.01 -1.92
N THR A 63 3.68 -19.88 -1.77
CA THR A 63 4.56 -20.33 -2.86
C THR A 63 5.18 -19.13 -3.61
N GLU A 64 4.85 -18.94 -4.88
CA GLU A 64 5.38 -17.86 -5.73
C GLU A 64 4.40 -16.70 -5.90
N GLN A 65 3.22 -16.78 -5.28
CA GLN A 65 2.14 -15.81 -5.49
C GLN A 65 1.77 -15.09 -4.21
N GLN A 66 1.38 -13.82 -4.38
CA GLN A 66 0.91 -12.97 -3.28
C GLN A 66 -0.61 -13.06 -3.17
N TRP A 67 -1.10 -13.39 -1.98
CA TRP A 67 -2.52 -13.54 -1.68
C TRP A 67 -2.95 -12.57 -0.58
N TYR A 68 -4.20 -12.13 -0.62
CA TYR A 68 -4.77 -11.32 0.48
C TYR A 68 -5.24 -12.23 1.60
N VAL A 69 -4.82 -11.94 2.83
CA VAL A 69 -5.07 -12.80 4.00
C VAL A 69 -6.57 -12.99 4.23
N HIS A 70 -7.38 -11.93 4.17
CA HIS A 70 -8.84 -12.05 4.32
C HIS A 70 -9.48 -13.03 3.32
N ARG A 71 -8.98 -13.10 2.07
CA ARG A 71 -9.53 -14.04 1.08
C ARG A 71 -9.13 -15.46 1.42
N VAL A 72 -7.87 -15.66 1.78
CA VAL A 72 -7.35 -16.98 2.17
C VAL A 72 -8.16 -17.51 3.35
N VAL A 73 -8.36 -16.71 4.39
CA VAL A 73 -9.21 -17.07 5.54
C VAL A 73 -10.62 -17.42 5.08
N LYS A 74 -11.29 -16.53 4.34
CA LYS A 74 -12.71 -16.77 3.99
C LYS A 74 -12.90 -18.00 3.10
N LEU A 75 -12.02 -18.19 2.11
CA LEU A 75 -12.06 -19.34 1.21
C LEU A 75 -11.73 -20.65 1.93
N THR A 76 -10.74 -20.67 2.81
CA THR A 76 -10.37 -21.89 3.54
C THR A 76 -11.48 -22.35 4.50
N PHE A 77 -12.23 -21.43 5.11
CA PHE A 77 -13.26 -21.79 6.09
C PHE A 77 -14.66 -21.97 5.49
N HIS A 78 -15.04 -21.19 4.47
CA HIS A 78 -16.38 -21.24 3.86
C HIS A 78 -16.41 -21.76 2.42
N GLY A 79 -15.26 -22.06 1.82
CA GLY A 79 -15.19 -22.45 0.41
C GLY A 79 -15.49 -21.28 -0.54
N LEU A 80 -15.88 -21.63 -1.76
CA LEU A 80 -16.31 -20.64 -2.77
C LEU A 80 -17.64 -20.00 -2.35
N PRO A 81 -17.88 -18.72 -2.72
CA PRO A 81 -19.16 -18.08 -2.46
C PRO A 81 -20.29 -18.87 -3.11
N GLY A 82 -21.35 -19.17 -2.34
CA GLY A 82 -22.50 -19.94 -2.83
C GLY A 82 -23.41 -19.19 -3.81
N ASN A 83 -23.15 -17.90 -4.04
CA ASN A 83 -23.89 -17.08 -5.00
C ASN A 83 -22.90 -16.51 -6.04
N ASP A 84 -23.20 -16.71 -7.32
CA ASP A 84 -22.36 -16.36 -8.47
C ASP A 84 -22.01 -14.86 -8.58
N GLY A 85 -22.65 -13.99 -7.78
CA GLY A 85 -22.34 -12.56 -7.70
C GLY A 85 -21.49 -12.12 -6.50
N ALA A 86 -21.27 -12.98 -5.49
CA ALA A 86 -20.73 -12.60 -4.18
C ALA A 86 -19.21 -12.82 -4.04
N TRP A 87 -18.42 -12.25 -4.96
CA TRP A 87 -16.97 -12.48 -5.02
C TRP A 87 -16.11 -11.55 -4.15
N GLN A 88 -16.72 -10.53 -3.54
CA GLN A 88 -16.02 -9.56 -2.70
C GLN A 88 -16.04 -10.04 -1.26
N VAL A 89 -14.90 -9.93 -0.59
CA VAL A 89 -14.79 -10.19 0.85
C VAL A 89 -14.81 -8.85 1.55
N HIS A 90 -15.85 -8.61 2.34
CA HIS A 90 -16.08 -7.38 3.08
C HIS A 90 -15.67 -7.56 4.55
N HIS A 91 -15.14 -6.48 5.14
CA HIS A 91 -14.75 -6.38 6.54
C HIS A 91 -15.86 -5.63 7.29
N ARG A 92 -16.56 -6.31 8.20
CA ARG A 92 -17.74 -5.76 8.91
C ARG A 92 -17.40 -4.52 9.74
N ASP A 93 -16.22 -4.50 10.34
CA ASP A 93 -15.69 -3.38 11.14
C ASP A 93 -15.04 -2.26 10.31
N GLY A 94 -14.98 -2.39 8.97
CA GLY A 94 -14.26 -1.46 8.09
C GLY A 94 -12.73 -1.51 8.17
N ASN A 95 -12.16 -2.28 9.10
CA ASN A 95 -10.72 -2.41 9.30
C ASN A 95 -10.14 -3.54 8.44
N LYS A 96 -9.56 -3.16 7.30
CA LYS A 96 -8.91 -4.06 6.31
C LYS A 96 -7.76 -4.91 6.86
N ALA A 97 -7.22 -4.57 8.02
CA ALA A 97 -6.15 -5.32 8.68
C ALA A 97 -6.67 -6.40 9.65
N ASN A 98 -7.95 -6.34 10.04
CA ASN A 98 -8.60 -7.31 10.91
C ASN A 98 -9.19 -8.47 10.09
N ASN A 99 -8.41 -9.54 9.93
CA ASN A 99 -8.80 -10.69 9.10
C ASN A 99 -9.39 -11.87 9.89
N ARG A 100 -9.99 -11.60 11.06
CA ARG A 100 -10.74 -12.63 11.78
C ARG A 100 -11.93 -13.10 10.96
N LEU A 101 -12.18 -14.41 10.95
CA LEU A 101 -13.23 -15.04 10.15
C LEU A 101 -14.62 -14.43 10.41
N GLU A 102 -14.92 -14.12 11.66
CA GLU A 102 -16.16 -13.46 12.11
C GLU A 102 -16.35 -12.05 11.52
N ASN A 103 -15.24 -11.36 11.22
CA ASN A 103 -15.25 -10.03 10.64
C ASN A 103 -15.38 -10.06 9.10
N LEU A 104 -15.33 -11.24 8.48
CA LEU A 104 -15.27 -11.40 7.03
C LEU A 104 -16.56 -12.00 6.49
N GLU A 105 -17.08 -11.41 5.43
CA GLU A 105 -18.28 -11.91 4.74
C GLU A 105 -18.15 -11.80 3.22
N PHE A 106 -18.80 -12.72 2.50
CA PHE A 106 -18.92 -12.62 1.05
C PHE A 106 -20.08 -11.69 0.71
N VAL A 107 -19.81 -10.66 -0.08
CA VAL A 107 -20.81 -9.71 -0.56
C VAL A 107 -20.72 -9.55 -2.07
N SER A 108 -21.82 -9.15 -2.68
CA SER A 108 -21.81 -8.73 -4.08
C SER A 108 -21.11 -7.38 -4.24
N ASN A 109 -20.68 -7.08 -5.46
CA ASN A 109 -20.06 -5.79 -5.75
C ASN A 109 -21.00 -4.61 -5.44
N SER A 110 -22.30 -4.74 -5.71
CA SER A 110 -23.29 -3.70 -5.44
C SER A 110 -23.45 -3.45 -3.95
N VAL A 111 -23.49 -4.51 -3.14
CA VAL A 111 -23.57 -4.42 -1.67
C VAL A 111 -22.29 -3.80 -1.10
N ASN A 112 -21.11 -4.21 -1.57
CA ASN A 112 -19.83 -3.62 -1.16
C ASN A 112 -19.76 -2.11 -1.44
N VAL A 113 -20.25 -1.68 -2.61
CA VAL A 113 -20.35 -0.26 -2.96
C VAL A 113 -21.29 0.47 -2.00
N LYS A 114 -22.46 -0.09 -1.69
CA LYS A 114 -23.40 0.48 -0.71
C LYS A 114 -22.76 0.65 0.67
N HIS A 115 -22.07 -0.38 1.19
CA HIS A 115 -21.34 -0.28 2.46
C HIS A 115 -20.30 0.84 2.42
N SER A 116 -19.54 0.95 1.34
CA SER A 116 -18.57 2.04 1.19
C SER A 116 -19.23 3.43 1.16
N HIS A 117 -20.43 3.57 0.61
CA HIS A 117 -21.17 4.84 0.63
C HIS A 117 -21.76 5.19 2.00
N ALA A 118 -22.04 4.18 2.83
CA ALA A 118 -22.53 4.37 4.20
C ALA A 118 -21.40 4.67 5.20
N ASP A 119 -20.14 4.38 4.86
CA ASP A 119 -18.98 4.64 5.70
C ASP A 119 -18.73 6.16 5.88
N PRO A 120 -18.84 6.71 7.11
CA PRO A 120 -18.63 8.13 7.37
C PRO A 120 -17.20 8.62 7.10
N SER A 121 -16.22 7.71 7.14
CA SER A 121 -14.82 8.02 6.83
C SER A 121 -14.55 8.21 5.35
N ARG A 122 -15.54 7.94 4.49
CA ARG A 122 -15.43 8.12 3.05
C ARG A 122 -15.30 9.61 2.71
N GLY A 123 -14.09 10.01 2.34
CA GLY A 123 -13.83 11.34 1.81
C GLY A 123 -14.60 11.61 0.52
N CYS A 124 -15.38 12.69 0.49
CA CYS A 124 -16.04 13.19 -0.72
C CYS A 124 -15.17 14.26 -1.39
N GLY A 125 -14.39 13.89 -2.41
CA GLY A 125 -13.58 14.83 -3.21
C GLY A 125 -14.40 15.73 -4.13
N ARG A 126 -15.74 15.66 -4.09
CA ARG A 126 -16.65 16.28 -5.07
C ARG A 126 -16.54 17.81 -5.11
N SER A 127 -16.35 18.46 -3.96
CA SER A 127 -16.19 19.91 -3.87
C SER A 127 -14.85 20.42 -4.44
N LYS A 128 -13.79 19.60 -4.39
CA LYS A 128 -12.46 19.96 -4.94
C LYS A 128 -12.40 19.88 -6.46
N ILE A 129 -13.35 19.16 -7.08
CA ILE A 129 -13.37 18.87 -8.53
C ILE A 129 -14.52 19.62 -9.22
N SER A 130 -15.52 20.08 -8.47
CA SER A 130 -16.69 20.75 -9.03
C SER A 130 -16.30 22.06 -9.71
N LYS A 131 -16.65 22.18 -11.00
CA LYS A 131 -16.48 23.42 -11.76
C LYS A 131 -17.70 24.31 -11.53
N PRO A 132 -17.52 25.59 -11.19
CA PRO A 132 -18.62 26.54 -11.12
C PRO A 132 -19.31 26.66 -12.48
N VAL A 133 -20.62 26.90 -12.43
CA VAL A 133 -21.46 27.03 -13.62
C VAL A 133 -22.08 28.41 -13.60
N LEU A 134 -21.97 29.10 -14.72
CA LEU A 134 -22.71 30.32 -15.00
C LEU A 134 -23.99 29.96 -15.75
N TRP A 135 -25.09 30.60 -15.38
CA TRP A 135 -26.37 30.43 -16.03
C TRP A 135 -27.08 31.77 -16.21
N ARG A 136 -28.00 31.83 -17.19
CA ARG A 136 -28.88 32.98 -17.40
C ARG A 136 -30.15 32.55 -18.13
N PRO A 137 -31.27 33.28 -17.98
CA PRO A 137 -32.39 33.17 -18.92
C PRO A 137 -31.95 33.53 -20.34
N VAL A 138 -32.45 32.82 -21.35
CA VAL A 138 -32.22 33.14 -22.76
C VAL A 138 -32.68 34.58 -23.02
N GLY A 139 -31.81 35.40 -23.61
CA GLY A 139 -32.06 36.82 -23.85
C GLY A 139 -31.67 37.77 -22.71
N SER A 140 -31.30 37.26 -21.53
CA SER A 140 -30.73 38.08 -20.46
C SER A 140 -29.25 38.36 -20.69
N GLU A 141 -28.75 39.53 -20.28
CA GLU A 141 -27.32 39.85 -20.32
C GLU A 141 -26.59 39.41 -19.05
N ILE A 142 -27.33 39.19 -17.96
CA ILE A 142 -26.77 38.95 -16.62
C ILE A 142 -26.53 37.45 -16.40
N TRP A 143 -25.28 37.10 -16.13
CA TRP A 143 -24.89 35.74 -15.75
C TRP A 143 -24.88 35.58 -14.24
N GLN A 144 -25.58 34.56 -13.74
CA GLN A 144 -25.58 34.15 -12.34
C GLN A 144 -24.67 32.93 -12.14
N ARG A 145 -24.11 32.79 -10.93
CA ARG A 145 -23.12 31.74 -10.62
C ARG A 145 -23.67 30.72 -9.63
N TYR A 146 -23.49 29.44 -9.96
CA TYR A 146 -23.60 28.33 -9.03
C TYR A 146 -22.24 27.67 -8.79
N ALA A 147 -22.01 27.19 -7.57
CA ALA A 147 -20.77 26.54 -7.18
C ALA A 147 -20.49 25.22 -7.95
N SER A 148 -21.53 24.57 -8.50
CA SER A 148 -21.39 23.36 -9.31
C SER A 148 -22.62 23.11 -10.19
N VAL A 149 -22.48 22.23 -11.20
CA VAL A 149 -23.59 21.70 -12.00
C VAL A 149 -24.65 21.03 -11.12
N THR A 150 -24.24 20.34 -10.05
CA THR A 150 -25.18 19.67 -9.13
C THR A 150 -26.03 20.68 -8.38
N ARG A 151 -25.41 21.75 -7.85
CA ARG A 151 -26.17 22.83 -7.20
C ARG A 151 -27.10 23.55 -8.19
N ALA A 152 -26.66 23.77 -9.43
CA ALA A 152 -27.50 24.34 -10.47
C ALA A 152 -28.70 23.44 -10.81
N ALA A 153 -28.48 22.14 -10.90
CA ALA A 153 -29.51 21.14 -11.18
C ALA A 153 -30.58 21.08 -10.09
N GLU A 154 -30.16 21.10 -8.82
CA GLU A 154 -31.05 21.13 -7.65
C GLU A 154 -31.92 22.39 -7.64
N GLN A 155 -31.31 23.57 -7.83
CA GLN A 155 -32.03 24.84 -7.75
C GLN A 155 -32.96 25.09 -8.95
N LEU A 156 -32.58 24.60 -10.14
CA LEU A 156 -33.35 24.83 -11.37
C LEU A 156 -34.30 23.66 -11.71
N GLY A 157 -34.35 22.59 -10.90
CA GLY A 157 -35.20 21.43 -11.16
C GLY A 157 -34.87 20.74 -12.51
N MET A 158 -33.58 20.56 -12.78
CA MET A 158 -33.07 20.01 -14.04
C MET A 158 -32.15 18.82 -13.79
N ALA A 159 -32.05 17.91 -14.75
CA ALA A 159 -31.06 16.84 -14.67
C ALA A 159 -29.63 17.40 -14.80
N VAL A 160 -28.72 16.91 -13.96
CA VAL A 160 -27.29 17.29 -13.98
C VAL A 160 -26.66 17.08 -15.37
N SER A 161 -27.04 15.99 -16.05
CA SER A 161 -26.59 15.67 -17.41
C SER A 161 -27.02 16.73 -18.44
N THR A 162 -28.25 17.28 -18.31
CA THR A 162 -28.77 18.32 -19.20
C THR A 162 -27.95 19.60 -19.05
N ILE A 163 -27.74 20.08 -17.83
CA ILE A 163 -26.95 21.30 -17.59
C ILE A 163 -25.50 21.09 -18.08
N SER A 164 -24.89 19.95 -17.77
CA SER A 164 -23.53 19.67 -18.23
C SER A 164 -23.42 19.65 -19.76
N ARG A 165 -24.42 19.12 -20.46
CA ARG A 165 -24.48 19.12 -21.93
C ARG A 165 -24.65 20.53 -22.49
N CYS A 166 -25.51 21.35 -21.89
CA CYS A 166 -25.68 22.75 -22.26
C CYS A 166 -24.36 23.53 -22.10
N CYS A 167 -23.63 23.31 -21.01
CA CYS A 167 -22.32 23.94 -20.79
C CYS A 167 -21.26 23.56 -21.83
N THR A 168 -21.27 22.33 -22.35
CA THR A 168 -20.25 21.85 -23.30
C THR A 168 -20.61 22.13 -24.75
N GLN A 169 -21.88 21.95 -25.13
CA GLN A 169 -22.38 22.12 -26.49
C GLN A 169 -22.84 23.56 -26.78
N ARG A 170 -22.76 24.46 -25.78
CA ARG A 170 -23.25 25.86 -25.88
C ARG A 170 -24.70 25.93 -26.35
N SER A 171 -25.54 25.06 -25.80
CA SER A 171 -26.97 25.00 -26.08
C SER A 171 -27.79 25.49 -24.90
N SER A 172 -29.05 25.84 -25.15
CA SER A 172 -30.01 26.20 -24.12
C SER A 172 -30.91 25.03 -23.75
N ALA A 173 -31.43 25.03 -22.53
CA ALA A 173 -32.45 24.07 -22.08
C ALA A 173 -33.42 24.75 -21.13
N LYS A 174 -34.73 24.48 -21.31
CA LYS A 174 -35.82 25.09 -20.53
C LYS A 174 -35.74 26.63 -20.45
N GLY A 175 -35.32 27.29 -21.53
CA GLY A 175 -35.20 28.75 -21.55
C GLY A 175 -33.99 29.31 -20.79
N PHE A 176 -33.04 28.46 -20.37
CA PHE A 176 -31.79 28.87 -19.74
C PHE A 176 -30.59 28.51 -20.59
N GLU A 177 -29.60 29.40 -20.59
CA GLU A 177 -28.27 29.17 -21.13
C GLU A 177 -27.30 28.84 -20.00
N PHE A 178 -26.38 27.92 -20.28
CA PHE A 178 -25.38 27.50 -19.31
C PHE A 178 -23.99 27.51 -19.94
N ARG A 179 -23.00 27.90 -19.13
CA ARG A 179 -21.59 27.70 -19.47
C ARG A 179 -20.79 27.45 -18.20
N PHE A 180 -19.71 26.69 -18.30
CA PHE A 180 -18.76 26.66 -17.19
C PHE A 180 -18.17 28.04 -17.01
N GLU A 181 -18.05 28.48 -15.76
CA GLU A 181 -17.24 29.66 -15.45
C GLU A 181 -15.84 29.35 -15.97
N LYS A 182 -15.37 30.17 -16.92
CA LYS A 182 -13.95 30.15 -17.24
C LYS A 182 -13.29 30.47 -15.91
N VAL A 183 -12.47 29.56 -15.40
CA VAL A 183 -11.55 29.91 -14.33
C VAL A 183 -10.77 31.08 -14.91
N LEU A 184 -11.13 32.30 -14.48
CA LEU A 184 -10.30 33.46 -14.68
C LEU A 184 -9.05 33.09 -13.93
N GLU A 185 -8.10 32.55 -14.69
CA GLU A 185 -6.74 32.32 -14.26
C GLU A 185 -6.28 33.72 -13.86
N SER A 186 -6.40 34.05 -12.58
CA SER A 186 -5.62 35.13 -12.01
C SER A 186 -4.20 34.81 -12.43
N ALA A 187 -3.65 35.65 -13.31
CA ALA A 187 -2.23 35.65 -13.57
C ALA A 187 -1.59 35.65 -12.19
N LEU A 188 -0.86 34.59 -11.86
CA LEU A 188 -0.13 34.57 -10.61
C LEU A 188 0.96 35.63 -10.78
N GLU A 189 1.11 36.49 -9.77
CA GLU A 189 2.07 37.60 -9.84
C GLU A 189 3.47 37.04 -10.14
N GLY A 190 4.14 37.62 -11.14
CA GLY A 190 5.46 37.16 -11.59
C GLY A 190 5.48 35.87 -12.43
N GLU A 191 4.34 35.27 -12.77
CA GLU A 191 4.32 34.04 -13.54
C GLU A 191 4.67 34.24 -15.02
N GLN A 192 5.79 33.62 -15.42
CA GLN A 192 6.23 33.55 -16.80
C GLN A 192 5.75 32.26 -17.47
N TRP A 193 5.39 32.34 -18.75
CA TRP A 193 4.97 31.22 -19.59
C TRP A 193 5.98 30.99 -20.73
N ARG A 194 6.38 29.74 -20.94
CA ARG A 194 7.26 29.33 -22.05
C ARG A 194 6.67 28.15 -22.82
N SER A 195 7.08 28.01 -24.08
CA SER A 195 6.76 26.82 -24.87
C SER A 195 7.22 25.56 -24.14
N MET A 196 6.34 24.57 -24.05
CA MET A 196 6.68 23.28 -23.44
C MET A 196 7.72 22.58 -24.32
N LEU A 197 8.86 22.19 -23.74
CA LEU A 197 9.87 21.38 -24.45
C LEU A 197 9.73 19.92 -24.04
N ASP A 198 9.91 19.00 -24.99
CA ASP A 198 10.03 17.57 -24.69
C ASP A 198 11.40 17.31 -24.04
N PRO A 199 11.48 16.78 -22.80
CA PRO A 199 12.76 16.57 -22.12
C PRO A 199 13.66 15.56 -22.83
N ALA A 200 13.12 14.70 -23.70
CA ALA A 200 13.90 13.71 -24.44
C ALA A 200 14.54 14.28 -25.72
N THR A 201 13.86 15.19 -26.40
CA THR A 201 14.28 15.69 -27.73
C THR A 201 14.63 17.17 -27.72
N GLY A 202 14.31 17.91 -26.65
CA GLY A 202 14.46 19.37 -26.56
C GLY A 202 13.50 20.14 -27.48
N THR A 203 12.64 19.46 -28.23
CA THR A 203 11.78 20.10 -29.24
C THR A 203 10.52 20.70 -28.60
N PRO A 204 10.06 21.86 -29.10
CA PRO A 204 8.83 22.47 -28.60
C PRO A 204 7.62 21.62 -28.97
N VAL A 205 6.73 21.42 -27.99
CA VAL A 205 5.47 20.70 -28.14
C VAL A 205 4.40 21.69 -28.59
N PRO A 206 3.90 21.61 -29.85
CA PRO A 206 3.05 22.65 -30.41
C PRO A 206 1.76 22.87 -29.60
N GLY A 207 1.39 24.13 -29.39
CA GLY A 207 0.17 24.55 -28.70
C GLY A 207 0.14 24.19 -27.21
N ARG A 208 1.29 23.94 -26.58
CA ARG A 208 1.38 23.68 -25.15
C ARG A 208 2.43 24.57 -24.52
N MET A 209 2.15 25.01 -23.29
CA MET A 209 3.04 25.89 -22.54
C MET A 209 3.21 25.37 -21.12
N VAL A 210 4.33 25.73 -20.52
CA VAL A 210 4.61 25.52 -19.10
C VAL A 210 4.88 26.86 -18.44
N SER A 211 4.46 26.99 -17.19
CA SER A 211 4.67 28.18 -16.39
C SER A 211 5.82 27.98 -15.41
N SER A 212 6.48 29.09 -15.07
CA SER A 212 7.54 29.17 -14.04
C SER A 212 7.09 28.65 -12.67
N LEU A 213 5.79 28.66 -12.37
CA LEU A 213 5.20 28.14 -11.13
C LEU A 213 4.74 26.68 -11.24
N GLY A 214 5.10 25.99 -12.33
CA GLY A 214 4.80 24.58 -12.51
C GLY A 214 3.40 24.27 -13.03
N ARG A 215 2.72 25.24 -13.65
CA ARG A 215 1.45 25.02 -14.36
C ARG A 215 1.69 24.61 -15.81
N VAL A 216 0.75 23.88 -16.37
CA VAL A 216 0.75 23.39 -17.75
C VAL A 216 -0.49 23.89 -18.45
N ARG A 217 -0.32 24.55 -19.60
CA ARG A 217 -1.39 24.97 -20.49
C ARG A 217 -1.48 24.03 -21.69
N LEU A 218 -2.66 23.46 -21.90
CA LEU A 218 -2.97 22.52 -22.98
C LEU A 218 -3.39 23.24 -24.27
N LYS A 219 -3.46 22.49 -25.38
CA LYS A 219 -3.87 22.99 -26.71
C LYS A 219 -5.25 23.66 -26.74
N ASN A 220 -6.14 23.26 -25.86
CA ASN A 220 -7.48 23.83 -25.73
C ASN A 220 -7.53 25.07 -24.81
N GLY A 221 -6.37 25.60 -24.39
CA GLY A 221 -6.24 26.73 -23.47
C GLY A 221 -6.43 26.36 -22.00
N PHE A 222 -6.67 25.10 -21.65
CA PHE A 222 -6.86 24.69 -20.25
C PHE A 222 -5.53 24.65 -19.49
N THR A 223 -5.47 25.35 -18.35
CA THR A 223 -4.31 25.37 -17.45
C THR A 223 -4.55 24.57 -16.17
N TYR A 224 -3.53 23.82 -15.73
CA TYR A 224 -3.57 23.02 -14.49
C TYR A 224 -2.16 22.63 -14.03
N TYR A 225 -2.01 22.08 -12.82
CA TYR A 225 -0.72 21.64 -12.25
C TYR A 225 -0.26 20.24 -12.69
N GLY A 226 -1.00 19.58 -13.59
CA GLY A 226 -0.81 18.15 -13.87
C GLY A 226 -1.73 17.25 -13.04
N SER A 227 -1.69 15.95 -13.33
CA SER A 227 -2.33 14.91 -12.51
C SER A 227 -1.31 14.32 -11.54
N ARG A 228 -1.64 14.23 -10.26
CA ARG A 228 -0.76 13.66 -9.23
C ARG A 228 -0.71 12.13 -9.35
N PHE A 229 0.49 11.57 -9.50
CA PHE A 229 0.74 10.13 -9.53
C PHE A 229 0.93 9.57 -8.11
N GLN A 230 0.85 8.23 -7.94
CA GLN A 230 0.95 7.57 -6.63
C GLN A 230 2.27 7.86 -5.91
N SER A 231 3.37 8.08 -6.65
CA SER A 231 4.68 8.43 -6.10
C SER A 231 4.79 9.89 -5.62
N GLY A 232 3.75 10.70 -5.82
CA GLY A 232 3.66 12.10 -5.40
C GLY A 232 3.96 13.12 -6.49
N TYR A 233 4.58 12.72 -7.60
CA TYR A 233 4.91 13.63 -8.71
C TYR A 233 3.69 13.96 -9.57
N PHE A 234 3.69 15.16 -10.15
CA PHE A 234 2.71 15.57 -11.15
C PHE A 234 3.13 15.16 -12.56
N GLN A 235 2.19 14.65 -13.35
CA GLN A 235 2.39 14.24 -14.75
C GLN A 235 1.33 14.86 -15.66
N THR A 236 1.66 15.07 -16.93
CA THR A 236 0.73 15.56 -17.95
C THR A 236 0.71 14.60 -19.12
N SER A 237 -0.46 14.38 -19.72
CA SER A 237 -0.52 13.50 -20.90
C SER A 237 -0.08 14.23 -22.15
N MET A 238 0.89 13.67 -22.85
CA MET A 238 1.37 14.13 -24.15
C MET A 238 1.12 13.04 -25.20
N ARG A 239 0.69 13.46 -26.39
CA ARG A 239 0.47 12.55 -27.52
C ARG A 239 1.55 12.82 -28.56
N GLU A 240 2.26 11.78 -28.95
CA GLU A 240 3.29 11.80 -29.98
C GLU A 240 2.69 11.86 -31.38
N ARG A 241 3.52 12.18 -32.38
CA ARG A 241 3.12 12.21 -33.79
C ARG A 241 2.66 10.85 -34.31
N ASN A 242 3.24 9.76 -33.79
CA ASN A 242 2.85 8.37 -34.08
C ASN A 242 1.52 7.94 -33.42
N GLY A 243 0.86 8.83 -32.66
CA GLY A 243 -0.40 8.55 -31.97
C GLY A 243 -0.26 7.97 -30.55
N THR A 244 0.95 7.56 -30.14
CA THR A 244 1.25 7.02 -28.81
C THR A 244 1.08 8.08 -27.72
N ARG A 245 0.57 7.67 -26.56
CA ARG A 245 0.37 8.56 -25.41
C ARG A 245 1.42 8.29 -24.33
N ARG A 246 2.15 9.33 -23.94
CA ARG A 246 3.11 9.29 -22.82
C ARG A 246 2.70 10.25 -21.70
N TRP A 247 3.29 10.05 -20.53
CA TRP A 247 2.99 10.81 -19.31
C TRP A 247 4.24 11.45 -18.71
N PRO A 248 4.85 12.44 -19.37
CA PRO A 248 6.00 13.16 -18.83
C PRO A 248 5.68 13.84 -17.49
N LEU A 249 6.69 13.89 -16.63
CA LEU A 249 6.63 14.55 -15.32
C LEU A 249 6.71 16.07 -15.49
N VAL A 250 5.86 16.80 -14.77
CA VAL A 250 5.72 18.26 -14.92
C VAL A 250 7.00 19.00 -14.53
N HIS A 251 7.66 18.62 -13.42
CA HIS A 251 8.93 19.25 -13.03
C HIS A 251 10.02 19.14 -14.11
N ARG A 252 10.08 18.02 -14.85
CA ARG A 252 11.05 17.88 -15.95
C ARG A 252 10.73 18.79 -17.13
N LEU A 253 9.44 18.99 -17.42
CA LEU A 253 9.00 19.91 -18.47
C LEU A 253 9.33 21.37 -18.11
N VAL A 254 9.14 21.74 -16.84
CA VAL A 254 9.49 23.07 -16.33
C VAL A 254 11.01 23.28 -16.38
N ALA A 255 11.79 22.32 -15.88
CA ALA A 255 13.24 22.38 -15.93
C ALA A 255 13.75 22.49 -17.38
N ALA A 256 13.24 21.67 -18.30
CA ALA A 256 13.63 21.73 -19.70
C ALA A 256 13.35 23.10 -20.34
N ALA A 257 12.21 23.73 -20.03
CA ALA A 257 11.82 25.00 -20.64
C ALA A 257 12.47 26.24 -20.01
N PHE A 258 12.73 26.22 -18.70
CA PHE A 258 13.23 27.39 -17.97
C PHE A 258 14.72 27.32 -17.60
N ILE A 259 15.20 26.15 -17.20
CA ILE A 259 16.61 25.92 -16.84
C ILE A 259 17.41 25.55 -18.10
N GLY A 260 16.81 24.74 -18.99
CA GLY A 260 17.44 24.30 -20.24
C GLY A 260 17.88 22.82 -20.19
N PRO A 261 18.77 22.41 -21.12
CA PRO A 261 19.29 21.06 -21.14
C PRO A 261 20.14 20.76 -19.90
N SER A 262 20.29 19.47 -19.60
CA SER A 262 21.16 19.01 -18.51
C SER A 262 22.58 19.57 -18.69
N PRO A 263 23.21 20.17 -17.65
CA PRO A 263 24.55 20.73 -17.75
C PRO A 263 25.59 19.67 -18.12
N THR A 264 25.44 18.46 -17.56
CA THR A 264 26.29 17.30 -17.84
C THR A 264 25.43 16.04 -18.00
N PRO A 265 25.94 14.98 -18.65
CA PRO A 265 25.27 13.68 -18.70
C PRO A 265 24.98 13.10 -17.31
N GLU A 266 25.85 13.36 -16.34
CA GLU A 266 25.75 12.86 -14.97
C GLU A 266 24.70 13.63 -14.16
N GLN A 267 24.48 14.92 -14.45
CA GLN A 267 23.52 15.79 -13.77
C GLN A 267 22.12 15.78 -14.42
N CYS A 268 21.67 14.64 -14.93
CA CYS A 268 20.41 14.55 -15.67
C CYS A 268 19.14 14.46 -14.79
N ILE A 269 19.26 14.45 -13.46
CA ILE A 269 18.13 14.26 -12.55
C ILE A 269 17.66 15.60 -11.98
N VAL A 270 16.41 15.95 -12.27
CA VAL A 270 15.76 17.12 -11.69
C VAL A 270 15.34 16.83 -10.24
N ASN A 271 15.94 17.54 -9.29
CA ASN A 271 15.66 17.49 -7.86
C ASN A 271 14.71 18.62 -7.44
N HIS A 272 13.99 18.40 -6.34
CA HIS A 272 13.17 19.40 -5.65
C HIS A 272 13.93 19.89 -4.42
N LYS A 273 14.36 21.15 -4.39
CA LYS A 273 15.15 21.72 -3.29
C LYS A 273 14.43 21.61 -1.94
N ASP A 274 13.13 21.81 -1.92
CA ASP A 274 12.28 21.66 -0.72
C ASP A 274 11.85 20.21 -0.41
N GLY A 275 12.22 19.23 -1.24
CA GLY A 275 11.81 17.83 -1.12
C GLY A 275 10.32 17.57 -1.35
N ASN A 276 9.52 18.61 -1.66
CA ASN A 276 8.11 18.49 -1.97
C ASN A 276 7.92 18.28 -3.49
N LYS A 277 7.66 17.02 -3.85
CA LYS A 277 7.40 16.57 -5.24
C LYS A 277 6.22 17.28 -5.92
N GLY A 278 5.42 18.03 -5.17
CA GLY A 278 4.31 18.83 -5.67
C GLY A 278 4.65 20.27 -6.02
N ASN A 279 5.76 20.81 -5.50
CA ASN A 279 6.20 22.17 -5.76
C ASN A 279 7.08 22.21 -7.02
N ASN A 280 6.45 22.36 -8.18
CA ASN A 280 7.16 22.36 -9.47
C ASN A 280 7.58 23.77 -9.93
N ALA A 281 7.69 24.75 -9.01
CA ALA A 281 8.18 26.08 -9.33
C ALA A 281 9.65 26.00 -9.77
N VAL A 282 10.03 26.74 -10.81
CA VAL A 282 11.38 26.70 -11.39
C VAL A 282 12.47 26.98 -10.35
N GLU A 283 12.22 27.91 -9.42
CA GLU A 283 13.13 28.27 -8.33
C GLU A 283 13.43 27.08 -7.39
N ASN A 284 12.47 26.15 -7.26
CA ASN A 284 12.56 24.95 -6.44
C ASN A 284 13.17 23.75 -7.18
N LEU A 285 13.49 23.89 -8.47
CA LEU A 285 14.05 22.81 -9.29
C LEU A 285 15.54 23.04 -9.57
N GLU A 286 16.29 21.96 -9.61
CA GLU A 286 17.72 21.96 -9.97
C GLU A 286 18.11 20.63 -10.62
N TYR A 287 19.14 20.65 -11.45
CA TYR A 287 19.76 19.44 -12.00
C TYR A 287 20.81 18.91 -11.03
N THR A 288 20.75 17.61 -10.75
CA THR A 288 21.61 16.91 -9.78
C THR A 288 22.04 15.57 -10.36
N THR A 289 23.12 15.02 -9.80
CA THR A 289 23.47 13.62 -10.03
C THR A 289 22.61 12.68 -9.18
N GLN A 290 22.59 11.40 -9.55
CA GLN A 290 21.90 10.39 -8.76
C GLN A 290 22.44 10.27 -7.33
N ALA A 291 23.76 10.37 -7.16
CA ALA A 291 24.40 10.30 -5.85
C ALA A 291 24.01 11.49 -4.96
N GLU A 292 24.00 12.70 -5.51
CA GLU A 292 23.60 13.92 -4.79
C GLU A 292 22.12 13.87 -4.40
N ASN A 293 21.22 13.48 -5.31
CA ASN A 293 19.79 13.39 -5.02
C ASN A 293 19.50 12.40 -3.88
N VAL A 294 20.18 11.24 -3.88
CA VAL A 294 20.09 10.25 -2.80
C VAL A 294 20.61 10.82 -1.49
N SER A 295 21.76 11.51 -1.52
CA SER A 295 22.36 12.13 -0.33
C SER A 295 21.46 13.22 0.25
N HIS A 296 20.90 14.08 -0.60
CA HIS A 296 19.95 15.12 -0.24
C HIS A 296 18.67 14.53 0.39
N TYR A 297 18.16 13.42 -0.15
CA TYR A 297 17.05 12.69 0.45
C TYR A 297 17.38 12.20 1.86
N PHE A 298 18.55 11.59 2.08
CA PHE A 298 18.95 11.09 3.39
C PHE A 298 19.21 12.21 4.41
N ALA A 299 19.82 13.31 3.98
CA ALA A 299 20.05 14.49 4.80
C ALA A 299 18.71 15.11 5.27
N ARG A 300 17.71 15.24 4.38
CA ARG A 300 16.39 15.79 4.71
C ARG A 300 15.48 14.83 5.48
N ALA A 301 15.54 13.54 5.17
CA ALA A 301 14.73 12.53 5.85
C ALA A 301 15.19 12.26 7.29
N GLY A 302 16.24 12.94 7.77
CA GLY A 302 16.69 12.91 9.16
C GLY A 302 17.12 11.51 9.62
N GLY A 303 17.79 10.75 8.74
CA GLY A 303 18.24 9.40 9.08
C GLY A 303 17.10 8.43 9.44
N LYS A 304 15.84 8.72 9.08
CA LYS A 304 14.77 7.72 9.13
C LYS A 304 14.93 6.75 7.96
N SER A 305 16.01 5.99 8.01
CA SER A 305 15.95 4.61 7.54
C SER A 305 14.67 4.03 8.13
N THR A 306 13.78 3.53 7.28
CA THR A 306 12.88 2.46 7.70
C THR A 306 13.78 1.28 8.06
N THR A 307 14.49 1.37 9.19
CA THR A 307 15.14 0.21 9.76
C THR A 307 14.02 -0.80 9.89
N PRO A 308 14.12 -1.96 9.22
CA PRO A 308 13.21 -3.04 9.52
C PRO A 308 13.27 -3.19 11.04
N LYS A 309 12.11 -3.22 11.72
CA LYS A 309 12.06 -3.67 13.12
C LYS A 309 12.99 -4.87 13.23
N SER A 310 14.02 -4.75 14.08
CA SER A 310 15.08 -5.74 14.26
C SER A 310 14.55 -7.15 14.02
N THR A 311 14.95 -7.79 12.92
CA THR A 311 14.63 -9.20 12.63
C THR A 311 15.52 -10.14 13.43
N ALA A 312 16.23 -9.60 14.42
CA ALA A 312 17.14 -10.37 15.26
C ALA A 312 16.36 -11.46 15.98
N LYS A 313 16.65 -12.71 15.61
CA LYS A 313 16.08 -13.88 16.24
C LYS A 313 16.87 -14.16 17.52
N PRO A 314 16.22 -14.18 18.70
CA PRO A 314 16.90 -14.54 19.94
C PRO A 314 17.37 -16.00 19.90
N VAL A 315 18.41 -16.31 20.67
CA VAL A 315 19.08 -17.61 20.67
C VAL A 315 19.47 -17.99 22.09
N TRP A 316 19.33 -19.26 22.42
CA TRP A 316 19.87 -19.88 23.62
C TRP A 316 21.24 -20.50 23.33
N SER A 317 22.19 -20.37 24.26
CA SER A 317 23.50 -21.03 24.19
C SER A 317 23.74 -21.93 25.41
N ARG A 318 24.44 -23.05 25.21
CA ARG A 318 24.86 -23.95 26.28
C ARG A 318 26.25 -24.49 26.01
N ALA A 319 27.12 -24.56 27.02
CA ALA A 319 28.42 -25.20 26.87
C ALA A 319 28.26 -26.73 26.73
N CYS A 320 28.94 -27.34 25.76
CA CYS A 320 28.88 -28.78 25.52
C CYS A 320 29.31 -29.57 26.76
N GLY A 321 28.48 -30.49 27.24
CA GLY A 321 28.77 -31.35 28.39
C GLY A 321 28.37 -30.79 29.76
N ARG A 322 27.77 -29.59 29.85
CA ARG A 322 27.11 -29.10 31.07
C ARG A 322 25.63 -29.47 31.06
N GLU A 323 25.14 -30.02 32.18
CA GLU A 323 23.71 -30.23 32.42
C GLU A 323 22.98 -28.95 32.84
N ASP A 324 23.72 -27.94 33.31
CA ASP A 324 23.15 -26.69 33.81
C ASP A 324 22.85 -25.67 32.70
N GLY A 325 21.60 -25.21 32.70
CA GLY A 325 21.09 -23.90 32.27
C GLY A 325 21.46 -23.39 30.87
N TRP A 326 20.49 -23.32 29.97
CA TRP A 326 20.63 -22.55 28.72
C TRP A 326 20.69 -21.04 29.02
N GLU A 327 21.62 -20.32 28.39
CA GLU A 327 21.76 -18.86 28.50
C GLU A 327 21.06 -18.15 27.34
N TRP A 328 20.25 -17.13 27.64
CA TRP A 328 19.49 -16.39 26.63
C TRP A 328 20.29 -15.24 26.02
N HIS A 329 20.18 -15.08 24.70
CA HIS A 329 20.75 -13.95 23.96
C HIS A 329 19.70 -13.29 23.07
N ALA A 330 19.71 -11.95 23.06
CA ALA A 330 18.78 -11.15 22.25
C ALA A 330 18.95 -11.34 20.74
N SER A 331 20.11 -11.83 20.28
CA SER A 331 20.37 -12.16 18.87
C SER A 331 21.56 -13.10 18.70
N MET A 332 21.64 -13.76 17.55
CA MET A 332 22.84 -14.52 17.14
C MET A 332 24.12 -13.68 17.19
N ASN A 333 24.05 -12.40 16.83
CA ASN A 333 25.21 -11.50 16.90
C ASN A 333 25.62 -11.17 18.34
N LYS A 334 24.64 -11.03 19.24
CA LYS A 334 24.91 -10.83 20.67
C LYS A 334 25.53 -12.08 21.30
N ALA A 335 25.01 -13.26 20.97
CA ALA A 335 25.59 -14.54 21.38
C ALA A 335 27.02 -14.72 20.84
N ALA A 336 27.23 -14.43 19.55
CA ALA A 336 28.52 -14.51 18.90
C ALA A 336 29.55 -13.60 19.58
N ASN A 337 29.20 -12.35 19.85
CA ASN A 337 30.12 -11.42 20.51
C ASN A 337 30.40 -11.80 21.97
N ALA A 338 29.39 -12.25 22.72
CA ALA A 338 29.55 -12.66 24.11
C ALA A 338 30.48 -13.88 24.25
N LEU A 339 30.45 -14.79 23.28
CA LEU A 339 31.20 -16.05 23.30
C LEU A 339 32.47 -16.01 22.43
N GLY A 340 32.79 -14.87 21.79
CA GLY A 340 33.95 -14.72 20.91
C GLY A 340 33.86 -15.56 19.62
N LEU A 341 32.65 -15.85 19.14
CA LEU A 341 32.40 -16.69 17.98
C LEU A 341 32.01 -15.89 16.74
N ASN A 342 32.05 -16.52 15.58
CA ASN A 342 31.47 -15.97 14.36
C ASN A 342 29.93 -16.19 14.37
N SER A 343 29.17 -15.12 14.11
CA SER A 343 27.70 -15.14 14.02
C SER A 343 27.17 -16.12 12.97
N SER A 344 27.92 -16.38 11.90
CA SER A 344 27.61 -17.39 10.90
C SER A 344 27.67 -18.81 11.47
N SER A 345 28.65 -19.09 12.35
CA SER A 345 28.80 -20.39 13.03
C SER A 345 27.69 -20.59 14.05
N VAL A 346 27.33 -19.55 14.81
CA VAL A 346 26.17 -19.56 15.72
C VAL A 346 24.88 -19.84 14.95
N SER A 347 24.69 -19.19 13.80
CA SER A 347 23.53 -19.41 12.91
C SER A 347 23.50 -20.81 12.31
N ALA A 348 24.63 -21.37 11.89
CA ALA A 348 24.72 -22.73 11.37
C ALA A 348 24.39 -23.76 12.46
N CYS A 349 24.86 -23.53 13.69
CA CYS A 349 24.57 -24.39 14.83
C CYS A 349 23.10 -24.33 15.23
N ALA A 350 22.53 -23.12 15.37
CA ALA A 350 21.12 -22.93 15.69
C ALA A 350 20.14 -23.46 14.61
N ARG A 351 20.61 -23.66 13.37
CA ARG A 351 19.86 -24.30 12.27
C ARG A 351 20.07 -25.81 12.19
N GLY A 352 20.92 -26.39 13.02
CA GLY A 352 21.26 -27.82 13.03
C GLY A 352 22.17 -28.25 11.88
N LEU A 353 22.83 -27.32 11.18
CA LEU A 353 23.79 -27.66 10.12
C LEU A 353 25.14 -28.14 10.69
N ILE A 354 25.46 -27.71 11.91
CA ILE A 354 26.62 -28.15 12.68
C ILE A 354 26.18 -28.44 14.12
N LYS A 355 26.78 -29.44 14.75
CA LYS A 355 26.38 -29.89 16.10
C LYS A 355 26.78 -28.91 17.21
N GLN A 356 27.93 -28.24 17.05
CA GLN A 356 28.47 -27.30 18.02
C GLN A 356 29.30 -26.21 17.31
N ALA A 357 29.40 -25.04 17.92
CA ALA A 357 30.30 -23.97 17.50
C ALA A 357 31.13 -23.50 18.69
N GLY A 358 32.45 -23.66 18.62
CA GLY A 358 33.38 -23.22 19.67
C GLY A 358 33.16 -23.85 21.05
N GLY A 359 32.69 -25.09 21.11
CA GLY A 359 32.37 -25.78 22.37
C GLY A 359 31.00 -25.41 22.97
N TYR A 360 30.15 -24.72 22.21
CA TYR A 360 28.79 -24.37 22.59
C TYR A 360 27.76 -24.91 21.61
N GLU A 361 26.61 -25.31 22.15
CA GLU A 361 25.39 -25.64 21.43
C GLU A 361 24.48 -24.41 21.40
N PHE A 362 23.81 -24.22 20.26
CA PHE A 362 22.90 -23.09 20.07
C PHE A 362 21.52 -23.57 19.65
N TRP A 363 20.49 -22.94 20.22
CA TRP A 363 19.11 -23.19 19.85
C TRP A 363 18.36 -21.88 19.63
N LEU A 364 17.54 -21.78 18.59
CA LEU A 364 16.70 -20.60 18.37
C LEU A 364 15.69 -20.48 19.50
N ALA A 365 15.63 -19.33 20.17
CA ALA A 365 14.62 -19.08 21.18
C ALA A 365 13.25 -18.92 20.50
N ASP A 366 12.24 -19.60 21.05
CA ASP A 366 10.87 -19.45 20.58
C ASP A 366 10.47 -17.98 20.60
N VAL A 367 10.02 -17.47 19.44
CA VAL A 367 9.45 -16.14 19.36
C VAL A 367 8.18 -16.15 20.23
N PRO A 368 7.97 -15.19 21.15
CA PRO A 368 6.88 -15.25 22.13
C PRO A 368 5.44 -15.43 21.60
N ASP A 369 5.21 -15.29 20.29
CA ASP A 369 3.86 -15.27 19.69
C ASP A 369 3.38 -16.59 19.07
N ASN A 370 4.14 -17.69 19.20
CA ASN A 370 3.72 -19.00 18.69
C ASN A 370 2.74 -19.76 19.60
N LYS A 371 2.25 -19.15 20.69
CA LYS A 371 1.19 -19.76 21.50
C LYS A 371 -0.10 -19.80 20.67
N LEU A 372 -0.68 -21.00 20.55
CA LEU A 372 -2.04 -21.18 20.01
C LEU A 372 -3.00 -20.38 20.89
N LEU A 373 -3.83 -19.55 20.28
CA LEU A 373 -4.77 -18.72 21.02
C LEU A 373 -6.01 -19.56 21.38
N PRO A 374 -6.62 -19.38 22.56
CA PRO A 374 -7.87 -20.06 22.90
C PRO A 374 -8.96 -19.76 21.86
N GLY A 375 -9.64 -20.79 21.36
CA GLY A 375 -10.70 -20.68 20.34
C GLY A 375 -10.21 -20.49 18.90
N GLU A 376 -8.89 -20.52 18.66
CA GLU A 376 -8.35 -20.40 17.32
C GLU A 376 -8.33 -21.74 16.58
N GLU A 377 -9.04 -21.80 15.45
CA GLU A 377 -9.04 -22.96 14.56
C GLU A 377 -7.98 -22.79 13.48
N TRP A 378 -7.25 -23.87 13.17
CA TRP A 378 -6.27 -23.90 12.09
C TRP A 378 -6.70 -24.88 11.01
N ARG A 379 -6.69 -24.46 9.74
CA ARG A 379 -7.03 -25.31 8.59
C ARG A 379 -5.94 -25.25 7.52
N PRO A 380 -5.66 -26.36 6.81
CA PRO A 380 -4.76 -26.35 5.68
C PRO A 380 -5.32 -25.48 4.55
N ILE A 381 -4.44 -24.75 3.87
CA ILE A 381 -4.80 -23.91 2.74
C ILE A 381 -4.93 -24.79 1.49
N ASP A 382 -6.12 -24.81 0.89
CA ASP A 382 -6.35 -25.44 -0.40
C ASP A 382 -5.92 -24.50 -1.55
N PHE A 383 -4.78 -24.79 -2.15
CA PHE A 383 -4.24 -24.04 -3.28
C PHE A 383 -5.11 -24.13 -4.54
N SER A 384 -5.74 -25.27 -4.79
CA SER A 384 -6.60 -25.49 -5.95
C SER A 384 -7.84 -24.60 -5.86
N LEU A 385 -8.43 -24.50 -4.67
CA LEU A 385 -9.55 -23.61 -4.38
C LEU A 385 -9.18 -22.13 -4.60
N LEU A 386 -8.03 -21.69 -4.07
CA LEU A 386 -7.53 -20.32 -4.23
C LEU A 386 -7.34 -19.96 -5.72
N GLN A 387 -6.75 -20.88 -6.50
CA GLN A 387 -6.57 -20.68 -7.93
C GLN A 387 -7.91 -20.64 -8.69
N LYS A 388 -8.87 -21.49 -8.31
CA LYS A 388 -10.22 -21.50 -8.88
C LYS A 388 -10.96 -20.19 -8.63
N ASP A 389 -10.95 -19.66 -7.39
CA ASP A 389 -11.49 -18.32 -7.07
C ASP A 389 -10.85 -17.23 -7.93
N ARG A 390 -9.52 -17.25 -8.07
CA ARG A 390 -8.79 -16.25 -8.85
C ARG A 390 -9.18 -16.28 -10.34
N LYS A 391 -9.36 -17.47 -10.92
CA LYS A 391 -9.82 -17.62 -12.32
C LYS A 391 -11.25 -17.12 -12.50
N LEU A 392 -12.18 -17.55 -11.64
CA LEU A 392 -13.59 -17.17 -11.72
C LEU A 392 -13.79 -15.65 -11.61
N ARG A 393 -13.05 -14.99 -10.70
CA ARG A 393 -13.09 -13.52 -10.60
C ARG A 393 -12.56 -12.78 -11.81
N ARG A 394 -11.51 -13.30 -12.44
CA ARG A 394 -10.97 -12.69 -13.66
C ARG A 394 -11.98 -12.78 -14.80
N LYS A 395 -12.67 -13.91 -14.92
CA LYS A 395 -13.79 -14.09 -15.86
C LYS A 395 -14.94 -13.12 -15.55
N ALA A 396 -15.36 -13.03 -14.28
CA ALA A 396 -16.43 -12.09 -13.86
C ALA A 396 -16.06 -10.61 -14.08
N ALA A 397 -14.78 -10.27 -14.09
CA ALA A 397 -14.29 -8.93 -14.37
C ALA A 397 -14.05 -8.65 -15.87
N GLY A 398 -14.30 -9.61 -16.75
CA GLY A 398 -14.03 -9.48 -18.20
C GLY A 398 -12.55 -9.38 -18.57
N LEU A 399 -11.66 -9.94 -17.73
CA LEU A 399 -10.20 -9.85 -17.88
C LEU A 399 -9.55 -11.12 -18.43
N VAL A 400 -10.34 -12.14 -18.80
CA VAL A 400 -9.92 -13.41 -19.40
C VAL A 400 -10.95 -13.81 -20.44
#